data_AF-A0A348VAH8-F1
#
_entry.id   AF-A0A348VAH8-F1
#
_cell.length_a   1.000
_cell.length_b   1.000
_cell.length_c   1.000
_cell.angle_alpha   90.00
_cell.angle_beta   90.00
_cell.angle_gamma   90.00
#
_symmetry.space_group_name_H-M   'P 1'
#
loop_
_entity.id
_entity.type
_entity.pdbx_description
1 polymer ?
#
loop_
_entity_poly.entity_id
_entity_poly.type
_entity_poly.pdbx_seq_one_letter_code
_entity_poly.pdbx_strand_id
1 'polypeptide(L)'
;MAKRKRKRPSTNRKKKTAWLNLLKSERLHFIAGVITAFIGIFMLLAIVSFFFTGAADQSKILNKSFSELIRSLTPQVDNWTGAGGAYIAELIVNGWFGVFSALIPIFIIYIGLRMMKVSDFPFLKALFITAFGLIGGSVTSAFILDRLFPDSHVKWGGAHGIQIERILESSVGWPGVVLIILLFLVITVVIFRKSSIYKIQQTLVNNKLPFPKHDDAAYAPEIPMEIELDEPEEPGDKKPGLLKRFFARIKKKKEEAELSEEMTDEEEAAMNTGGIAPTAPATTPTFSARSPLSQKKQEQDDSFEVIVPKDDELVLPLHSEVAKMNTEINPADEPDLIEDYDPRKDLSSFRFPSMNLLKVYNMGDKGVDMNEQNENKEKIIHTLRNYGIEIISIKATVGPTITLYEIVPQAGVRISKIRNLEDDIALSLSALGIRIIAPMPGKGTIGIEVPNKDPQIVSMQS
;
A
#
# COMPACT_ATOMS: atom_id res chain seq x y z
N MET A 1 41.51 -59.52 -4.55
CA MET A 1 41.97 -58.15 -4.93
C MET A 1 40.81 -57.40 -5.59
N ALA A 2 40.23 -56.40 -4.93
CA ALA A 2 39.20 -55.53 -5.54
C ALA A 2 39.74 -54.09 -5.61
N LYS A 3 40.00 -53.60 -6.83
CA LYS A 3 40.50 -52.24 -7.09
C LYS A 3 39.40 -51.21 -6.81
N ARG A 4 39.59 -50.39 -5.78
CA ARG A 4 38.76 -49.20 -5.48
C ARG A 4 38.95 -48.15 -6.59
N LYS A 5 37.93 -47.89 -7.40
CA LYS A 5 37.90 -46.77 -8.36
C LYS A 5 37.77 -45.44 -7.62
N ARG A 6 38.78 -44.57 -7.72
CA ARG A 6 38.73 -43.16 -7.29
C ARG A 6 37.80 -42.37 -8.22
N LYS A 7 36.72 -41.78 -7.68
CA LYS A 7 35.88 -40.80 -8.39
C LYS A 7 36.66 -39.48 -8.54
N ARG A 8 36.76 -38.95 -9.77
CA ARG A 8 37.31 -37.61 -10.05
C ARG A 8 36.26 -36.55 -9.66
N PRO A 9 36.63 -35.44 -8.98
CA PRO A 9 35.70 -34.38 -8.65
C PRO A 9 35.28 -33.63 -9.93
N SER A 10 34.00 -33.23 -9.97
CA SER A 10 33.37 -32.59 -11.12
C SER A 10 33.99 -31.23 -11.46
N THR A 11 34.35 -31.05 -12.72
CA THR A 11 34.89 -29.81 -13.31
C THR A 11 33.93 -28.62 -13.21
N ASN A 12 32.63 -28.87 -13.02
CA ASN A 12 31.60 -27.85 -12.96
C ASN A 12 31.62 -27.01 -11.67
N ARG A 13 32.12 -27.58 -10.55
CA ARG A 13 32.21 -26.85 -9.27
C ARG A 13 33.31 -25.77 -9.29
N LYS A 14 34.41 -26.02 -10.03
CA LYS A 14 35.53 -25.07 -10.18
C LYS A 14 35.17 -23.84 -11.04
N LYS A 15 34.31 -23.99 -12.05
CA LYS A 15 33.84 -22.84 -12.87
C LYS A 15 32.95 -21.89 -12.07
N LYS A 16 31.99 -22.39 -11.28
CA LYS A 16 31.15 -21.53 -10.42
C LYS A 16 31.96 -20.74 -9.39
N THR A 17 32.96 -21.36 -8.76
CA THR A 17 33.86 -20.66 -7.81
C THR A 17 34.77 -19.63 -8.49
N ALA A 18 35.20 -19.87 -9.73
CA ALA A 18 36.00 -18.92 -10.50
C ALA A 18 35.20 -17.67 -10.90
N TRP A 19 33.94 -17.83 -11.31
CA TRP A 19 33.03 -16.72 -11.61
C TRP A 19 32.73 -15.86 -10.37
N LEU A 20 32.44 -16.49 -9.22
CA LEU A 20 32.21 -15.76 -7.96
C LEU A 20 33.46 -15.00 -7.47
N ASN A 21 34.67 -15.52 -7.74
CA ASN A 21 35.92 -14.84 -7.40
C ASN A 21 36.27 -13.72 -8.37
N LEU A 22 35.90 -13.83 -9.66
CA LEU A 22 35.99 -12.72 -10.63
C LEU A 22 35.05 -11.57 -10.26
N LEU A 23 33.84 -11.88 -9.79
CA LEU A 23 32.86 -10.92 -9.26
C LEU A 23 33.34 -10.18 -8.01
N LYS A 24 34.26 -10.77 -7.24
CA LYS A 24 34.89 -10.16 -6.06
C LYS A 24 36.16 -9.38 -6.35
N SER A 25 36.58 -9.30 -7.62
CA SER A 25 37.78 -8.53 -7.97
C SER A 25 37.56 -7.04 -7.75
N GLU A 26 38.53 -6.36 -7.14
CA GLU A 26 38.48 -4.90 -6.92
C GLU A 26 38.39 -4.14 -8.25
N ARG A 27 39.03 -4.68 -9.29
CA ARG A 27 38.97 -4.14 -10.66
C ARG A 27 37.54 -4.17 -11.22
N LEU A 28 36.78 -5.24 -10.98
CA LEU A 28 35.39 -5.31 -11.44
C LEU A 28 34.49 -4.32 -10.69
N HIS A 29 34.66 -4.17 -9.37
CA HIS A 29 33.91 -3.17 -8.60
C HIS A 29 34.19 -1.75 -9.07
N PHE A 30 35.46 -1.44 -9.37
CA PHE A 30 35.86 -0.17 -9.94
C PHE A 30 35.23 0.06 -11.33
N ILE A 31 35.34 -0.91 -12.25
CA ILE A 31 34.75 -0.82 -13.60
C ILE A 31 33.23 -0.68 -13.54
N ALA A 32 32.55 -1.47 -12.69
CA ALA A 32 31.12 -1.37 -12.48
C ALA A 32 30.71 0.00 -11.91
N GLY A 33 31.53 0.57 -11.01
CA GLY A 33 31.34 1.93 -10.50
C GLY A 33 31.44 2.99 -11.59
N VAL A 34 32.45 2.90 -12.47
CA VAL A 34 32.61 3.81 -13.62
C VAL A 34 31.42 3.72 -14.57
N ILE A 35 30.98 2.51 -14.92
CA ILE A 35 29.80 2.29 -15.79
C ILE A 35 28.54 2.90 -15.14
N THR A 36 28.35 2.67 -13.84
CA THR A 36 27.19 3.20 -13.09
C THR A 36 27.21 4.74 -13.07
N ALA A 37 28.37 5.34 -12.83
CA ALA A 37 28.52 6.80 -12.87
C ALA A 37 28.23 7.37 -14.27
N PHE A 38 28.71 6.71 -15.32
CA PHE A 38 28.47 7.13 -16.70
C PHE A 38 26.98 7.06 -17.08
N ILE A 39 26.27 6.01 -16.64
CA ILE A 39 24.81 5.91 -16.79
C ILE A 39 24.10 7.08 -16.11
N GLY A 40 24.52 7.43 -14.89
CA GLY A 40 23.97 8.60 -14.18
C GLY A 40 24.23 9.92 -14.92
N ILE A 41 25.45 10.13 -15.45
CA ILE A 41 25.79 11.32 -16.24
C ILE A 41 24.95 11.38 -17.53
N PHE A 42 24.78 10.25 -18.22
CA PHE A 42 23.96 10.16 -19.42
C PHE A 42 22.50 10.54 -19.14
N MET A 43 21.91 10.03 -18.06
CA MET A 43 20.56 10.40 -17.65
C MET A 43 20.44 11.88 -17.28
N LEU A 44 21.44 12.45 -16.61
CA LEU A 44 21.45 13.88 -16.29
C LEU A 44 21.48 14.73 -17.57
N LEU A 45 22.29 14.33 -18.56
CA LEU A 45 22.35 15.01 -19.85
C LEU A 45 21.02 14.88 -20.63
N ALA A 46 20.36 13.72 -20.54
CA ALA A 46 19.03 13.52 -21.11
C ALA A 46 17.98 14.46 -20.49
N ILE A 47 17.99 14.62 -19.16
CA ILE A 47 17.10 15.55 -18.43
C ILE A 47 17.42 17.01 -18.81
N VAL A 48 18.70 17.39 -18.88
CA VAL A 48 19.07 18.75 -19.29
C VAL A 48 18.59 19.03 -20.72
N SER A 49 18.82 18.10 -21.65
CA SER A 49 18.35 18.22 -23.03
C SER A 49 16.82 18.28 -23.12
N PHE A 50 16.11 17.58 -22.23
CA PHE A 50 14.64 17.57 -22.21
C PHE A 50 14.03 18.95 -21.97
N PHE A 51 14.64 19.81 -21.15
CA PHE A 51 14.14 21.19 -20.97
C PHE A 51 14.16 22.04 -22.25
N PHE A 52 14.98 21.68 -23.23
CA PHE A 52 15.09 22.39 -24.51
C PHE A 52 14.32 21.70 -25.64
N THR A 53 14.34 20.35 -25.68
CA THR A 53 13.79 19.57 -26.80
C THR A 53 12.50 18.83 -26.46
N GLY A 54 12.10 18.81 -25.19
CA GLY A 54 11.00 18.01 -24.66
C GLY A 54 9.68 18.30 -25.34
N ALA A 55 9.36 19.57 -25.60
CA ALA A 55 8.13 19.97 -26.30
C ALA A 55 8.02 19.35 -27.70
N ALA A 56 9.12 19.30 -28.46
CA ALA A 56 9.15 18.71 -29.80
C ALA A 56 9.11 17.18 -29.75
N ASP A 57 9.70 16.59 -28.72
CA ASP A 57 9.86 15.14 -28.59
C ASP A 57 8.66 14.45 -27.92
N GLN A 58 7.83 15.20 -27.20
CA GLN A 58 6.74 14.64 -26.39
C GLN A 58 5.79 13.77 -27.22
N SER A 59 5.27 14.30 -28.34
CA SER A 59 4.35 13.58 -29.24
C SER A 59 4.99 12.37 -29.92
N LYS A 60 6.33 12.37 -30.05
CA LYS A 60 7.08 11.30 -30.71
C LYS A 60 7.33 10.10 -29.80
N ILE A 61 7.26 10.32 -28.48
CA ILE A 61 7.59 9.36 -27.42
C ILE A 61 6.32 8.87 -26.72
N LEU A 62 5.30 9.72 -26.58
CA LEU A 62 4.01 9.36 -26.00
C LEU A 62 3.43 8.11 -26.68
N ASN A 63 2.93 7.18 -25.88
CA ASN A 63 2.33 5.91 -26.29
C ASN A 63 3.26 4.88 -26.97
N LYS A 64 4.58 5.11 -27.01
CA LYS A 64 5.53 4.12 -27.51
C LYS A 64 6.26 3.40 -26.38
N SER A 65 6.55 2.13 -26.58
CA SER A 65 7.36 1.37 -25.62
C SER A 65 8.85 1.66 -25.82
N PHE A 66 9.64 1.56 -24.74
CA PHE A 66 11.08 1.76 -24.78
C PHE A 66 11.79 0.87 -25.82
N SER A 67 11.35 -0.39 -25.95
CA SER A 67 11.95 -1.35 -26.87
C SER A 67 11.67 -1.00 -28.34
N GLU A 68 10.47 -0.51 -28.63
CA GLU A 68 10.06 -0.05 -29.96
C GLU A 68 10.83 1.20 -30.37
N LEU A 69 11.03 2.14 -29.44
CA LEU A 69 11.73 3.39 -29.71
C LEU A 69 13.21 3.18 -30.01
N ILE A 70 13.88 2.30 -29.26
CA ILE A 70 15.31 1.99 -29.47
C ILE A 70 15.54 1.13 -30.72
N ARG A 71 14.56 0.31 -31.11
CA ARG A 71 14.65 -0.52 -32.32
C ARG A 71 14.24 0.24 -33.59
N SER A 72 13.60 1.39 -33.47
CA SER A 72 13.30 2.23 -34.64
C SER A 72 14.61 2.76 -35.24
N LEU A 73 14.87 2.47 -36.52
CA LEU A 73 16.12 2.84 -37.22
C LEU A 73 16.23 4.36 -37.48
N THR A 74 15.15 5.11 -37.29
CA THR A 74 15.09 6.58 -37.46
C THR A 74 14.34 7.22 -36.29
N PRO A 75 14.95 7.31 -35.11
CA PRO A 75 14.37 8.07 -34.01
C PRO A 75 14.42 9.55 -34.41
N GLN A 76 13.28 10.11 -34.82
CA GLN A 76 13.13 11.54 -35.10
C GLN A 76 13.10 12.36 -33.81
N VAL A 77 14.00 12.12 -32.87
CA VAL A 77 14.00 12.76 -31.55
C VAL A 77 15.13 13.78 -31.49
N ASP A 78 14.82 14.98 -31.02
CA ASP A 78 15.73 16.14 -31.00
C ASP A 78 16.63 16.14 -29.75
N ASN A 79 16.28 15.35 -28.73
CA ASN A 79 17.08 15.16 -27.53
C ASN A 79 18.51 14.67 -27.85
N TRP A 80 19.51 15.30 -27.25
CA TRP A 80 20.94 15.02 -27.52
C TRP A 80 21.37 13.60 -27.20
N THR A 81 20.62 12.91 -26.31
CA THR A 81 20.87 11.51 -25.93
C THR A 81 20.11 10.51 -26.80
N GLY A 82 19.41 10.98 -27.83
CA GLY A 82 18.58 10.19 -28.73
C GLY A 82 17.28 9.72 -28.08
N ALA A 83 16.58 8.82 -28.78
CA ALA A 83 15.28 8.28 -28.39
C ALA A 83 15.25 7.71 -26.96
N GLY A 84 16.24 6.88 -26.61
CA GLY A 84 16.27 6.20 -25.32
C GLY A 84 16.37 7.18 -24.15
N GLY A 85 17.20 8.22 -24.26
CA GLY A 85 17.32 9.20 -23.19
C GLY A 85 16.16 10.19 -23.16
N ALA A 86 15.57 10.56 -24.31
CA ALA A 86 14.34 11.34 -24.33
C ALA A 86 13.18 10.61 -23.64
N TYR A 87 13.04 9.30 -23.87
CA TYR A 87 12.06 8.47 -23.18
C TYR A 87 12.30 8.46 -21.67
N ILE A 88 13.56 8.27 -21.24
CA ILE A 88 13.91 8.27 -19.82
C ILE A 88 13.62 9.64 -19.19
N ALA A 89 13.94 10.74 -19.88
CA ALA A 89 13.70 12.09 -19.39
C ALA A 89 12.20 12.38 -19.25
N GLU A 90 11.38 12.08 -20.28
CA GLU A 90 9.92 12.22 -20.21
C GLU A 90 9.34 11.37 -19.07
N LEU A 91 9.80 10.13 -18.90
CA LEU A 91 9.33 9.22 -17.86
C LEU A 91 9.63 9.75 -16.45
N ILE A 92 10.87 10.18 -16.19
CA ILE A 92 11.27 10.53 -14.82
C ILE A 92 10.89 11.99 -14.49
N VAL A 93 10.94 12.91 -15.47
CA VAL A 93 10.52 14.31 -15.26
C VAL A 93 9.00 14.38 -15.25
N ASN A 94 8.32 14.11 -16.36
CA ASN A 94 6.87 14.28 -16.44
C ASN A 94 6.10 13.14 -15.76
N GLY A 95 6.57 11.91 -15.92
CA GLY A 95 5.89 10.73 -15.35
C GLY A 95 6.10 10.55 -13.84
N TRP A 96 7.23 10.99 -13.28
CA TRP A 96 7.54 10.77 -11.86
C TRP A 96 7.59 12.08 -11.05
N PHE A 97 8.79 12.62 -10.77
CA PHE A 97 9.02 13.62 -9.71
C PHE A 97 9.29 15.04 -10.24
N GLY A 98 9.08 15.31 -11.53
CA GLY A 98 9.28 16.63 -12.11
C GLY A 98 10.74 17.02 -12.17
N VAL A 99 11.04 18.29 -11.97
CA VAL A 99 12.42 18.81 -12.00
C VAL A 99 13.30 18.18 -10.92
N PHE A 100 12.72 17.80 -9.78
CA PHE A 100 13.46 17.14 -8.70
C PHE A 100 13.92 15.73 -9.04
N SER A 101 13.41 15.13 -10.12
CA SER A 101 13.94 13.89 -10.67
C SER A 101 15.44 13.92 -10.98
N ALA A 102 16.02 15.09 -11.21
CA ALA A 102 17.46 15.27 -11.40
C ALA A 102 18.31 14.76 -10.21
N LEU A 103 17.72 14.61 -9.01
CA LEU A 103 18.38 13.99 -7.86
C LEU A 103 18.64 12.48 -8.05
N ILE A 104 17.86 11.80 -8.89
CA ILE A 104 18.03 10.36 -9.19
C ILE A 104 19.36 10.09 -9.91
N PRO A 105 19.66 10.71 -11.07
CA PRO A 105 20.95 10.51 -11.71
C PRO A 105 22.12 10.99 -10.84
N ILE A 106 21.96 12.07 -10.07
CA ILE A 106 22.99 12.51 -9.11
C ILE A 106 23.27 11.42 -8.06
N PHE A 107 22.23 10.77 -7.54
CA PHE A 107 22.38 9.66 -6.59
C PHE A 107 23.03 8.43 -7.23
N ILE A 108 22.72 8.14 -8.50
CA ILE A 108 23.36 7.06 -9.26
C ILE A 108 24.85 7.35 -9.51
N ILE A 109 25.20 8.59 -9.85
CA ILE A 109 26.60 9.04 -9.93
C ILE A 109 27.31 8.83 -8.59
N TYR A 110 26.67 9.23 -7.49
CA TYR A 110 27.20 9.01 -6.15
C TYR A 110 27.42 7.51 -5.84
N ILE A 111 26.47 6.63 -6.20
CA ILE A 111 26.65 5.17 -6.06
C ILE A 111 27.88 4.71 -6.85
N GLY A 112 28.04 5.17 -8.09
CA GLY A 112 29.21 4.85 -8.92
C GLY A 112 30.53 5.28 -8.27
N LEU A 113 30.60 6.53 -7.79
CA LEU A 113 31.77 7.06 -7.08
C LEU A 113 32.05 6.30 -5.77
N ARG A 114 31.00 5.88 -5.07
CA ARG A 114 31.13 5.07 -3.84
C ARG A 114 31.67 3.67 -4.15
N MET A 115 31.23 3.03 -5.24
CA MET A 115 31.77 1.74 -5.69
C MET A 115 33.25 1.83 -6.07
N MET A 116 33.67 2.97 -6.58
CA MET A 116 35.09 3.28 -6.87
C MET A 116 35.91 3.62 -5.62
N LYS A 117 35.31 3.64 -4.42
CA LYS A 117 35.91 4.09 -3.15
C LYS A 117 36.44 5.54 -3.21
N VAL A 118 35.82 6.41 -4.03
CA VAL A 118 36.19 7.82 -4.18
C VAL A 118 35.41 8.73 -3.22
N SER A 119 34.24 8.27 -2.74
CA SER A 119 33.38 9.03 -1.85
C SER A 119 33.16 8.32 -0.50
N ASP A 120 33.51 9.00 0.58
CA ASP A 120 33.31 8.54 1.96
C ASP A 120 31.94 8.92 2.56
N PHE A 121 31.11 9.63 1.80
CA PHE A 121 29.81 10.03 2.28
C PHE A 121 28.94 8.79 2.58
N PRO A 122 28.24 8.73 3.73
CA PRO A 122 27.49 7.54 4.12
C PRO A 122 26.23 7.36 3.30
N PHE A 123 26.07 6.18 2.69
CA PHE A 123 24.98 5.88 1.78
C PHE A 123 23.60 6.06 2.35
N LEU A 124 23.39 5.68 3.61
CA LEU A 124 22.08 5.81 4.21
C LEU A 124 21.67 7.30 4.33
N LYS A 125 22.64 8.20 4.59
CA LYS A 125 22.36 9.64 4.58
C LYS A 125 22.07 10.12 3.17
N ALA A 126 22.84 9.69 2.17
CA ALA A 126 22.61 10.06 0.77
C ALA A 126 21.22 9.62 0.31
N LEU A 127 20.83 8.37 0.60
CA LEU A 127 19.53 7.82 0.26
C LEU A 127 18.40 8.65 0.88
N PHE A 128 18.49 8.98 2.18
CA PHE A 128 17.47 9.81 2.83
C PHE A 128 17.46 11.24 2.27
N ILE A 129 18.62 11.87 2.04
CA ILE A 129 18.68 13.21 1.42
C ILE A 129 17.97 13.20 0.06
N THR A 130 18.29 12.23 -0.79
CA THR A 130 17.69 12.09 -2.11
C THR A 130 16.19 11.80 -2.01
N ALA A 131 15.75 10.89 -1.13
CA ALA A 131 14.34 10.54 -1.00
C ALA A 131 13.48 11.70 -0.47
N PHE A 132 13.94 12.38 0.59
CA PHE A 132 13.24 13.56 1.11
C PHE A 132 13.24 14.72 0.10
N GLY A 133 14.37 14.95 -0.58
CA GLY A 133 14.48 15.94 -1.64
C GLY A 133 13.55 15.65 -2.83
N LEU A 134 13.42 14.39 -3.23
CA LEU A 134 12.52 13.96 -4.30
C LEU A 134 11.06 14.18 -3.95
N ILE A 135 10.60 13.64 -2.81
CA ILE A 135 9.19 13.69 -2.41
C ILE A 135 8.80 15.14 -2.12
N GLY A 136 9.54 15.81 -1.24
CA GLY A 136 9.22 17.18 -0.83
C GLY A 136 9.41 18.19 -1.94
N GLY A 137 10.49 18.05 -2.71
CA GLY A 137 10.76 18.89 -3.85
C GLY A 137 9.68 18.76 -4.92
N SER A 138 9.29 17.54 -5.28
CA SER A 138 8.22 17.26 -6.25
C SER A 138 6.88 17.91 -5.87
N VAL A 139 6.47 17.81 -4.60
CA VAL A 139 5.23 18.45 -4.13
C VAL A 139 5.37 19.98 -4.11
N THR A 140 6.51 20.49 -3.67
CA THR A 140 6.78 21.94 -3.61
C THR A 140 6.81 22.56 -5.00
N SER A 141 7.42 21.88 -5.98
CA SER A 141 7.44 22.36 -7.37
C SER A 141 6.09 22.22 -8.05
N ALA A 142 5.28 21.19 -7.76
CA ALA A 142 3.89 21.15 -8.23
C ALA A 142 3.13 22.40 -7.75
N PHE A 143 3.16 22.69 -6.45
CA PHE A 143 2.40 23.79 -5.89
C PHE A 143 2.86 25.18 -6.37
N ILE A 144 4.17 25.38 -6.52
CA ILE A 144 4.74 26.69 -6.88
C ILE A 144 4.85 26.86 -8.39
N LEU A 145 5.56 25.96 -9.08
CA LEU A 145 5.96 26.16 -10.47
C LEU A 145 4.84 25.85 -11.46
N ASP A 146 3.97 24.87 -11.17
CA ASP A 146 2.83 24.56 -12.04
C ASP A 146 1.83 25.72 -12.08
N ARG A 147 1.66 26.43 -10.96
CA ARG A 147 0.85 27.65 -10.87
C ARG A 147 1.50 28.87 -11.54
N LEU A 148 2.83 28.91 -11.64
CA LEU A 148 3.57 29.98 -12.32
C LEU A 148 3.66 29.77 -13.84
N PHE A 149 3.70 28.52 -14.30
CA PHE A 149 3.91 28.15 -15.69
C PHE A 149 2.94 27.03 -16.15
N PRO A 150 1.63 27.32 -16.25
CA PRO A 150 0.60 26.31 -16.50
C PRO A 150 0.69 25.64 -17.88
N ASP A 151 1.19 26.34 -18.90
CA ASP A 151 1.27 25.83 -20.29
C ASP A 151 2.65 25.24 -20.64
N SER A 152 3.42 24.85 -19.62
CA SER A 152 4.72 24.21 -19.83
C SER A 152 4.58 22.75 -20.24
N HIS A 153 5.34 22.32 -21.24
CA HIS A 153 5.52 20.90 -21.55
C HIS A 153 6.17 20.10 -20.40
N VAL A 154 6.79 20.80 -19.45
CA VAL A 154 7.40 20.24 -18.25
C VAL A 154 6.40 20.30 -17.10
N LYS A 155 6.00 19.14 -16.59
CA LYS A 155 5.29 19.01 -15.31
C LYS A 155 6.29 19.23 -14.18
N TRP A 156 6.34 20.44 -13.63
CA TRP A 156 7.39 20.85 -12.71
C TRP A 156 7.48 20.00 -11.43
N GLY A 157 6.35 19.51 -10.94
CA GLY A 157 6.25 18.54 -9.85
C GLY A 157 6.18 17.08 -10.28
N GLY A 158 6.09 16.82 -11.59
CA GLY A 158 5.79 15.51 -12.14
C GLY A 158 4.41 15.00 -11.74
N ALA A 159 4.04 13.82 -12.23
CA ALA A 159 2.76 13.21 -11.90
C ALA A 159 2.61 12.96 -10.39
N HIS A 160 3.68 12.59 -9.69
CA HIS A 160 3.66 12.39 -8.25
C HIS A 160 3.30 13.68 -7.50
N GLY A 161 4.01 14.78 -7.78
CA GLY A 161 3.83 16.05 -7.09
C GLY A 161 2.43 16.60 -7.29
N ILE A 162 1.95 16.60 -8.54
CA ILE A 162 0.61 17.10 -8.90
C ILE A 162 -0.48 16.25 -8.23
N GLN A 163 -0.31 14.92 -8.19
CA GLN A 163 -1.30 14.05 -7.54
C GLN A 163 -1.40 14.32 -6.04
N ILE A 164 -0.25 14.45 -5.36
CA ILE A 164 -0.23 14.73 -3.92
C ILE A 164 -0.74 16.14 -3.63
N GLU A 165 -0.35 17.13 -4.42
CA GLU A 165 -0.80 18.50 -4.29
C GLU A 165 -2.32 18.62 -4.43
N ARG A 166 -2.93 17.95 -5.43
CA ARG A 166 -4.40 17.88 -5.56
C ARG A 166 -5.09 17.25 -4.35
N ILE A 167 -4.51 16.18 -3.79
CA ILE A 167 -5.04 15.54 -2.56
C ILE A 167 -4.92 16.50 -1.38
N LEU A 168 -3.80 17.21 -1.24
CA LEU A 168 -3.56 18.16 -0.16
C LEU A 168 -4.46 19.39 -0.26
N GLU A 169 -4.63 19.96 -1.46
CA GLU A 169 -5.47 21.13 -1.71
C GLU A 169 -6.94 20.81 -1.48
N SER A 170 -7.42 19.63 -1.90
CA SER A 170 -8.79 19.19 -1.62
C SER A 170 -9.06 18.88 -0.14
N SER A 171 -8.02 18.50 0.63
CA SER A 171 -8.16 18.15 2.06
C SER A 171 -8.06 19.35 3.00
N VAL A 172 -7.12 20.27 2.76
CA VAL A 172 -6.76 21.36 3.69
C VAL A 172 -6.90 22.75 3.06
N GLY A 173 -7.10 22.84 1.74
CA GLY A 173 -7.11 24.09 0.99
C GLY A 173 -5.70 24.64 0.72
N TRP A 174 -5.61 25.53 -0.27
CA TRP A 174 -4.34 26.10 -0.72
C TRP A 174 -3.49 26.77 0.38
N PRO A 175 -4.04 27.47 1.41
CA PRO A 175 -3.22 28.03 2.48
C PRO A 175 -2.65 26.96 3.40
N GLY A 176 -3.39 25.86 3.60
CA GLY A 176 -2.94 24.71 4.38
C GLY A 176 -1.76 23.99 3.72
N VAL A 177 -1.78 23.86 2.39
CA VAL A 177 -0.66 23.29 1.63
C VAL A 177 0.63 24.09 1.83
N VAL A 178 0.55 25.42 1.82
CA VAL A 178 1.70 26.30 2.11
C VAL A 178 2.28 26.03 3.51
N LEU A 179 1.42 25.91 4.52
CA LEU A 179 1.86 25.62 5.89
C LEU A 179 2.54 24.25 6.00
N ILE A 180 2.01 23.24 5.32
CA ILE A 180 2.59 21.89 5.29
C ILE A 180 3.95 21.89 4.58
N ILE A 181 4.08 22.58 3.45
CA ILE A 181 5.36 22.73 2.74
C ILE A 181 6.39 23.44 3.63
N LEU A 182 6.00 24.51 4.32
CA LEU A 182 6.86 25.22 5.26
C LEU A 182 7.32 24.31 6.40
N LEU A 183 6.38 23.56 7.00
CA LEU A 183 6.69 22.59 8.05
C LEU A 183 7.66 21.51 7.56
N PHE A 184 7.42 20.96 6.37
CA PHE A 184 8.29 19.98 5.74
C PHE A 184 9.71 20.54 5.52
N LEU A 185 9.83 21.78 5.05
CA LEU A 185 11.12 22.46 4.87
C LEU A 185 11.85 22.63 6.19
N VAL A 186 11.15 23.05 7.25
CA VAL A 186 11.73 23.16 8.61
C VAL A 186 12.24 21.81 9.10
N ILE A 187 11.42 20.74 9.00
CA ILE A 187 11.80 19.38 9.40
C ILE A 187 13.04 18.91 8.62
N THR A 188 13.05 19.13 7.31
CA THR A 188 14.15 18.81 6.41
C THR A 188 15.44 19.51 6.87
N VAL A 189 15.40 20.81 7.12
CA VAL A 189 16.56 21.58 7.63
C VAL A 189 17.04 21.04 8.98
N VAL A 190 16.12 20.73 9.91
CA VAL A 190 16.47 20.19 11.24
C VAL A 190 17.16 18.83 11.14
N ILE A 191 16.66 17.93 10.30
CA ILE A 191 17.21 16.58 10.12
C ILE A 191 18.63 16.64 9.52
N PHE A 192 18.85 17.51 8.52
CA PHE A 192 20.15 17.60 7.85
C PHE A 192 21.18 18.38 8.66
N ARG A 193 20.73 19.31 9.51
CA ARG A 193 21.59 20.10 10.38
C ARG A 193 21.86 19.40 11.71
N LYS A 194 22.45 18.19 11.68
CA LYS A 194 22.93 17.44 12.86
C LYS A 194 23.89 18.22 13.79
N SER A 195 24.34 19.44 13.41
CA SER A 195 25.18 20.33 14.23
C SER A 195 24.41 21.45 14.96
N SER A 196 23.10 21.64 14.74
CA SER A 196 22.39 22.86 15.20
C SER A 196 21.19 22.63 16.12
N ILE A 197 20.91 21.40 16.58
CA ILE A 197 19.90 21.18 17.62
C ILE A 197 20.21 22.03 18.86
N TYR A 198 21.49 22.10 19.25
CA TYR A 198 21.94 22.90 20.38
C TYR A 198 21.78 24.42 20.16
N LYS A 199 22.03 24.93 18.94
CA LYS A 199 21.90 26.36 18.63
C LYS A 199 20.46 26.83 18.49
N ILE A 200 19.56 26.01 17.95
CA ILE A 200 18.13 26.33 17.80
C ILE A 200 17.44 26.35 19.17
N GLN A 201 17.80 25.42 20.06
CA GLN A 201 17.35 25.45 21.45
C GLN A 201 17.86 26.69 22.19
N GLN A 202 19.10 27.13 21.95
CA GLN A 202 19.64 28.36 22.56
C GLN A 202 18.98 29.65 22.05
N THR A 203 18.64 29.78 20.77
CA THR A 203 17.91 30.97 20.28
C THR A 203 16.45 31.01 20.73
N LEU A 204 15.80 29.86 20.95
CA LEU A 204 14.43 29.81 21.49
C LEU A 204 14.39 30.04 23.02
N VAL A 205 15.43 29.65 23.75
CA VAL A 205 15.51 29.87 25.21
C VAL A 205 16.01 31.28 25.56
N ASN A 206 16.90 31.87 24.75
CA ASN A 206 17.41 33.23 24.99
C ASN A 206 16.42 34.35 24.61
N ASN A 207 15.34 34.03 23.88
CA ASN A 207 14.25 34.96 23.61
C ASN A 207 13.13 34.89 24.65
N LYS A 208 13.46 34.60 25.92
CA LYS A 208 12.55 34.95 27.01
C LYS A 208 12.42 36.48 27.04
N LEU A 209 11.25 36.98 26.67
CA LEU A 209 10.87 38.37 26.85
C LEU A 209 11.22 38.82 28.28
N PRO A 210 11.82 40.01 28.47
CA PRO A 210 12.03 40.56 29.79
C PRO A 210 10.66 41.01 30.33
N PHE A 211 10.08 40.24 31.25
CA PHE A 211 9.03 40.77 32.10
C PHE A 211 9.68 41.80 33.04
N PRO A 212 9.15 43.04 33.13
CA PRO A 212 9.66 44.01 34.09
C PRO A 212 9.33 43.50 35.50
N LYS A 213 10.37 43.28 36.30
CA LYS A 213 10.19 43.11 37.75
C LYS A 213 9.85 44.47 38.33
N HIS A 214 8.68 44.57 38.95
CA HIS A 214 8.38 45.68 39.85
C HIS A 214 9.22 45.52 41.11
N ASP A 215 9.95 46.58 41.44
CA ASP A 215 10.60 46.77 42.73
C ASP A 215 9.54 46.91 43.81
N ASP A 216 9.66 46.12 44.88
CA ASP A 216 9.23 46.56 46.20
C ASP A 216 10.12 45.92 47.26
N ALA A 217 10.48 46.78 48.21
CA ALA A 217 11.54 46.62 49.18
C ALA A 217 11.16 45.72 50.38
N ALA A 218 12.22 45.39 51.12
CA ALA A 218 12.28 45.11 52.55
C ALA A 218 12.49 43.65 52.99
N TYR A 219 13.50 43.55 53.87
CA TYR A 219 13.78 42.50 54.86
C TYR A 219 14.77 41.39 54.47
N ALA A 220 16.03 41.61 54.85
CA ALA A 220 16.97 40.54 55.21
C ALA A 220 16.60 40.00 56.62
N PRO A 221 17.01 38.77 56.99
CA PRO A 221 18.35 38.66 57.59
C PRO A 221 19.17 37.42 57.22
N GLU A 222 20.44 37.59 57.55
CA GLU A 222 21.66 36.78 57.56
C GLU A 222 21.55 35.34 58.11
N ILE A 223 22.43 34.42 57.67
CA ILE A 223 23.51 33.80 58.48
C ILE A 223 24.35 32.84 57.59
N PRO A 224 25.68 32.72 57.82
CA PRO A 224 26.65 32.12 56.92
C PRO A 224 27.06 30.70 57.34
N MET A 225 27.63 29.91 56.43
CA MET A 225 28.56 28.84 56.81
C MET A 225 29.44 28.39 55.65
N GLU A 226 30.74 28.67 55.82
CA GLU A 226 31.87 28.01 55.16
C GLU A 226 31.88 26.52 55.51
N ILE A 227 32.27 25.66 54.57
CA ILE A 227 33.19 24.55 54.80
C ILE A 227 34.04 24.37 53.53
N GLU A 228 35.31 24.77 53.63
CA GLU A 228 36.44 24.30 52.82
C GLU A 228 36.69 22.81 53.07
N LEU A 229 37.01 22.05 52.01
CA LEU A 229 37.99 20.96 52.04
C LEU A 229 38.32 20.52 50.59
N ASP A 230 39.47 21.00 50.11
CA ASP A 230 40.39 20.35 49.16
C ASP A 230 40.73 18.92 49.70
N GLU A 231 41.05 17.84 48.97
CA GLU A 231 41.55 17.60 47.61
C GLU A 231 41.40 16.06 47.31
N PRO A 232 42.07 15.43 46.32
CA PRO A 232 41.50 14.84 45.10
C PRO A 232 41.37 13.30 45.08
N GLU A 233 40.64 12.71 44.11
CA GLU A 233 40.98 11.41 43.48
C GLU A 233 40.07 11.06 42.26
N GLU A 234 40.73 10.81 41.12
CA GLU A 234 40.47 9.85 40.01
C GLU A 234 39.10 9.66 39.31
N PRO A 235 39.11 9.28 38.00
CA PRO A 235 37.96 9.37 37.11
C PRO A 235 37.06 8.12 37.16
N GLY A 236 35.97 8.18 37.93
CA GLY A 236 34.93 7.15 37.99
C GLY A 236 33.80 7.32 36.97
N ASP A 237 33.71 6.35 36.06
CA ASP A 237 32.53 5.81 35.35
C ASP A 237 31.24 6.64 35.23
N LYS A 238 30.96 7.11 34.01
CA LYS A 238 29.61 7.57 33.61
C LYS A 238 28.71 6.38 33.31
N LYS A 239 27.70 6.16 34.18
CA LYS A 239 26.58 5.23 33.99
C LYS A 239 25.98 5.35 32.58
N PRO A 240 25.67 4.25 31.88
CA PRO A 240 25.09 4.34 30.55
C PRO A 240 23.62 4.77 30.63
N GLY A 241 23.26 5.73 29.77
CA GLY A 241 21.90 6.27 29.68
C GLY A 241 20.84 5.22 29.34
N LEU A 242 19.59 5.52 29.70
CA LEU A 242 18.39 4.66 29.58
C LEU A 242 18.31 3.88 28.26
N LEU A 243 18.69 4.51 27.14
CA LEU A 243 18.67 3.92 25.81
C LEU A 243 19.58 2.69 25.68
N LYS A 244 20.77 2.69 26.30
CA LYS A 244 21.69 1.56 26.23
C LYS A 244 21.17 0.37 27.05
N ARG A 245 20.48 0.64 28.17
CA ARG A 245 19.75 -0.37 28.96
C ARG A 245 18.54 -0.93 28.22
N PHE A 246 17.86 -0.10 27.43
CA PHE A 246 16.73 -0.52 26.60
C PHE A 246 17.19 -1.43 25.44
N PHE A 247 18.25 -1.05 24.73
CA PHE A 247 18.84 -1.87 23.66
C PHE A 247 19.47 -3.16 24.19
N ALA A 248 20.08 -3.15 25.38
CA ALA A 248 20.56 -4.36 26.03
C ALA A 248 19.42 -5.32 26.42
N ARG A 249 18.26 -4.79 26.84
CA ARG A 249 17.05 -5.60 27.12
C ARG A 249 16.45 -6.21 25.86
N ILE A 250 16.44 -5.48 24.75
CA ILE A 250 15.94 -5.99 23.46
C ILE A 250 16.88 -7.07 22.92
N LYS A 251 18.20 -6.89 23.05
CA LYS A 251 19.19 -7.91 22.65
C LYS A 251 19.07 -9.18 23.50
N LYS A 252 18.91 -9.02 24.82
CA LYS A 252 18.69 -10.15 25.75
C LYS A 252 17.36 -10.88 25.49
N LYS A 253 16.30 -10.15 25.14
CA LYS A 253 15.00 -10.73 24.76
C LYS A 253 15.03 -11.46 23.41
N LYS A 254 15.99 -11.12 22.53
CA LYS A 254 16.19 -11.82 21.26
C LYS A 254 17.05 -13.07 21.43
N GLU A 255 18.08 -13.01 22.28
CA GLU A 255 18.91 -14.18 22.63
C GLU A 255 18.13 -15.21 23.48
N GLU A 256 17.21 -14.80 24.36
CA GLU A 256 16.32 -15.72 25.10
C GLU A 256 15.23 -16.36 24.21
N ALA A 257 14.83 -15.70 23.12
CA ALA A 257 13.86 -16.25 22.16
C ALA A 257 14.50 -17.24 21.18
N GLU A 258 15.76 -17.00 20.79
CA GLU A 258 16.54 -17.91 19.93
C GLU A 258 16.99 -19.17 20.71
N LEU A 259 17.15 -19.10 22.04
CA LEU A 259 17.46 -20.27 22.89
C LEU A 259 16.24 -21.16 23.20
N SER A 260 15.02 -20.61 23.15
CA SER A 260 13.79 -21.39 23.37
C SER A 260 13.29 -22.14 22.13
N GLU A 261 13.69 -21.72 20.93
CA GLU A 261 13.34 -22.42 19.68
C GLU A 261 14.22 -23.67 19.44
N GLU A 262 15.46 -23.70 19.95
CA GLU A 262 16.34 -24.88 19.83
C GLU A 262 15.98 -26.05 20.77
N MET A 263 15.11 -25.86 21.77
CA MET A 263 14.73 -26.92 22.71
C MET A 263 13.39 -27.63 22.38
N THR A 264 12.65 -27.17 21.37
CA THR A 264 11.38 -27.80 20.95
C THR A 264 11.51 -28.79 19.80
N ASP A 265 12.67 -28.84 19.13
CA ASP A 265 12.86 -29.68 17.94
C ASP A 265 13.46 -31.07 18.24
N GLU A 266 13.75 -31.40 19.50
CA GLU A 266 14.35 -32.71 19.89
C GLU A 266 13.39 -33.69 20.60
N GLU A 267 12.12 -33.34 20.85
CA GLU A 267 11.17 -34.23 21.55
C GLU A 267 10.13 -34.95 20.66
N GLU A 268 10.07 -34.69 19.35
CA GLU A 268 9.12 -35.39 18.43
C GLU A 268 9.72 -36.56 17.62
N ALA A 269 10.89 -37.07 18.01
CA ALA A 269 11.55 -38.17 17.29
C ALA A 269 11.81 -39.42 18.16
N ALA A 270 10.89 -39.79 19.06
CA ALA A 270 10.87 -41.12 19.62
C ALA A 270 9.45 -41.52 20.04
N MET A 271 8.86 -42.47 19.30
CA MET A 271 8.12 -43.64 19.80
C MET A 271 6.97 -44.00 18.86
N ASN A 272 7.25 -44.87 17.88
CA ASN A 272 6.20 -45.68 17.28
C ASN A 272 6.75 -47.04 16.84
N THR A 273 6.50 -48.06 17.66
CA THR A 273 6.44 -49.46 17.20
C THR A 273 5.49 -50.27 18.09
N GLY A 274 4.39 -50.75 17.51
CA GLY A 274 3.94 -52.14 17.68
C GLY A 274 2.80 -52.47 18.65
N GLY A 275 1.57 -52.47 18.12
CA GLY A 275 0.67 -53.65 18.02
C GLY A 275 0.01 -54.28 19.26
N ILE A 276 -1.33 -54.39 19.23
CA ILE A 276 -2.20 -55.61 19.26
C ILE A 276 -3.62 -55.25 19.76
N ALA A 277 -4.65 -55.79 19.08
CA ALA A 277 -6.09 -55.68 19.36
C ALA A 277 -6.59 -56.76 20.35
N PRO A 278 -7.92 -57.02 20.51
CA PRO A 278 -9.04 -56.20 21.00
C PRO A 278 -9.78 -56.86 22.20
N THR A 279 -10.70 -56.17 22.89
CA THR A 279 -11.84 -56.82 23.59
C THR A 279 -12.94 -55.81 24.00
N ALA A 280 -14.19 -56.14 23.67
CA ALA A 280 -15.44 -55.72 24.32
C ALA A 280 -15.82 -56.81 25.37
N PRO A 281 -16.95 -56.78 26.15
CA PRO A 281 -18.13 -55.89 26.09
C PRO A 281 -18.82 -55.51 27.44
N ALA A 282 -19.87 -54.68 27.31
CA ALA A 282 -21.14 -54.63 28.07
C ALA A 282 -21.19 -54.26 29.57
N THR A 283 -22.03 -53.27 29.91
CA THR A 283 -23.25 -53.46 30.75
C THR A 283 -24.09 -52.17 30.87
N THR A 284 -25.39 -52.29 30.56
CA THR A 284 -26.48 -51.42 30.99
C THR A 284 -26.98 -51.91 32.37
N PRO A 285 -27.66 -51.07 33.17
CA PRO A 285 -29.08 -51.36 33.40
C PRO A 285 -30.01 -50.14 33.49
N THR A 286 -31.28 -50.50 33.43
CA THR A 286 -32.53 -49.76 33.21
C THR A 286 -33.32 -49.52 34.51
N PHE A 287 -34.36 -48.66 34.43
CA PHE A 287 -35.61 -48.46 35.25
C PHE A 287 -35.68 -47.06 35.91
N SER A 288 -36.81 -46.33 35.97
CA SER A 288 -38.20 -46.49 35.51
C SER A 288 -39.02 -45.22 35.79
N ALA A 289 -40.20 -45.18 35.19
CA ALA A 289 -41.19 -44.13 35.01
C ALA A 289 -41.82 -43.46 36.26
N ARG A 290 -42.31 -42.21 36.08
CA ARG A 290 -43.72 -41.81 36.29
C ARG A 290 -44.03 -40.38 35.79
N SER A 291 -45.12 -40.24 35.02
CA SER A 291 -45.91 -39.00 34.77
C SER A 291 -47.15 -38.99 35.73
N PRO A 292 -48.13 -38.04 35.72
CA PRO A 292 -48.45 -36.96 34.75
C PRO A 292 -49.05 -35.64 35.34
N LEU A 293 -49.66 -34.82 34.45
CA LEU A 293 -50.46 -33.57 34.57
C LEU A 293 -49.67 -32.25 34.38
N SER A 294 -50.10 -31.22 33.65
CA SER A 294 -51.16 -30.98 32.65
C SER A 294 -50.92 -29.58 32.05
N GLN A 295 -51.11 -29.46 30.73
CA GLN A 295 -51.39 -28.30 29.86
C GLN A 295 -51.14 -26.84 30.34
N LYS A 296 -50.37 -26.10 29.51
CA LYS A 296 -50.89 -24.91 28.82
C LYS A 296 -50.11 -24.63 27.52
N LYS A 297 -50.86 -24.57 26.42
CA LYS A 297 -50.44 -24.22 25.07
C LYS A 297 -50.37 -22.69 24.94
N GLN A 298 -49.29 -22.15 24.39
CA GLN A 298 -49.29 -20.84 23.75
C GLN A 298 -48.28 -20.87 22.60
N GLU A 299 -48.80 -20.91 21.38
CA GLU A 299 -48.06 -20.69 20.12
C GLU A 299 -47.57 -19.25 20.09
N GLN A 300 -46.29 -19.04 19.76
CA GLN A 300 -45.77 -17.75 19.34
C GLN A 300 -44.79 -17.98 18.18
N ASP A 301 -45.40 -18.03 17.00
CA ASP A 301 -44.97 -17.49 15.71
C ASP A 301 -43.50 -17.02 15.58
N ASP A 302 -42.61 -17.91 15.14
CA ASP A 302 -41.33 -17.53 14.51
C ASP A 302 -41.58 -17.32 13.01
N SER A 303 -42.03 -16.11 12.68
CA SER A 303 -42.17 -15.64 11.31
C SER A 303 -40.79 -15.41 10.69
N PHE A 304 -40.48 -16.24 9.70
CA PHE A 304 -39.34 -16.09 8.82
C PHE A 304 -39.61 -14.96 7.82
N GLU A 305 -39.02 -13.78 8.04
CA GLU A 305 -39.06 -12.68 7.06
C GLU A 305 -37.85 -12.72 6.13
N VAL A 306 -38.12 -13.06 4.87
CA VAL A 306 -37.22 -12.83 3.73
C VAL A 306 -37.69 -11.57 3.03
N ILE A 307 -36.86 -10.54 3.07
CA ILE A 307 -37.13 -9.27 2.39
C ILE A 307 -36.48 -9.33 1.02
N VAL A 308 -37.32 -9.47 -0.02
CA VAL A 308 -36.94 -9.28 -1.43
C VAL A 308 -37.27 -7.82 -1.79
N PRO A 309 -36.29 -6.97 -2.15
CA PRO A 309 -36.58 -5.65 -2.68
C PRO A 309 -37.30 -5.79 -4.03
N LYS A 310 -38.44 -5.11 -4.19
CA LYS A 310 -39.09 -4.93 -5.49
C LYS A 310 -38.62 -3.59 -6.08
N ASP A 311 -38.19 -3.62 -7.33
CA ASP A 311 -37.71 -2.46 -8.06
C ASP A 311 -38.87 -1.50 -8.38
N ASP A 312 -38.72 -0.25 -7.93
CA ASP A 312 -39.62 0.86 -8.27
C ASP A 312 -39.24 1.45 -9.63
N GLU A 313 -40.16 1.29 -10.57
CA GLU A 313 -40.09 1.76 -11.95
C GLU A 313 -40.27 3.30 -12.01
N LEU A 314 -39.17 4.04 -12.18
CA LEU A 314 -39.21 5.50 -12.38
C LEU A 314 -39.51 5.83 -13.85
N VAL A 315 -40.76 6.20 -14.12
CA VAL A 315 -41.23 6.74 -15.40
C VAL A 315 -40.90 8.24 -15.49
N LEU A 316 -40.07 8.63 -16.47
CA LEU A 316 -39.92 10.03 -16.88
C LEU A 316 -40.53 10.23 -18.27
N PRO A 317 -41.54 11.10 -18.44
CA PRO A 317 -42.13 11.41 -19.74
C PRO A 317 -41.26 12.38 -20.54
N LEU A 318 -41.06 12.03 -21.81
CA LEU A 318 -40.46 12.84 -22.87
C LEU A 318 -41.37 14.02 -23.21
N HIS A 319 -40.83 15.25 -23.28
CA HIS A 319 -41.51 16.36 -23.95
C HIS A 319 -40.70 16.82 -25.17
N SER A 320 -41.47 17.03 -26.23
CA SER A 320 -41.09 17.35 -27.59
C SER A 320 -41.04 18.87 -27.85
N GLU A 321 -40.51 19.19 -29.05
CA GLU A 321 -40.68 20.41 -29.85
C GLU A 321 -39.67 21.55 -29.64
N VAL A 322 -38.79 21.73 -30.65
CA VAL A 322 -38.55 23.06 -31.22
C VAL A 322 -38.51 22.95 -32.75
N ALA A 323 -39.19 23.92 -33.34
CA ALA A 323 -39.62 24.04 -34.72
C ALA A 323 -38.48 24.20 -35.74
N LYS A 324 -38.80 23.77 -36.97
CA LYS A 324 -38.08 24.08 -38.20
C LYS A 324 -38.21 25.58 -38.50
N MET A 325 -37.10 26.27 -38.74
CA MET A 325 -37.10 27.53 -39.45
C MET A 325 -36.08 27.47 -40.58
N ASN A 326 -36.59 27.62 -41.80
CA ASN A 326 -35.82 27.69 -43.03
C ASN A 326 -35.14 29.06 -43.11
N THR A 327 -33.89 29.14 -43.56
CA THR A 327 -33.37 30.32 -44.26
C THR A 327 -32.32 29.85 -45.27
N GLU A 328 -32.63 30.03 -46.55
CA GLU A 328 -31.70 29.93 -47.67
C GLU A 328 -30.64 31.04 -47.58
N ILE A 329 -29.36 30.70 -47.75
CA ILE A 329 -28.32 31.69 -48.07
C ILE A 329 -27.43 31.12 -49.18
N ASN A 330 -27.31 31.91 -50.25
CA ASN A 330 -26.53 31.66 -51.46
C ASN A 330 -25.02 31.81 -51.20
N PRO A 331 -24.12 31.07 -51.87
CA PRO A 331 -22.69 31.09 -51.60
C PRO A 331 -21.97 32.07 -52.54
N ALA A 332 -21.31 33.09 -51.99
CA ALA A 332 -20.21 33.79 -52.66
C ALA A 332 -19.38 34.59 -51.65
N ASP A 333 -18.11 34.20 -51.56
CA ASP A 333 -16.92 35.00 -51.22
C ASP A 333 -16.77 35.61 -49.81
N GLU A 334 -15.96 34.95 -48.95
CA GLU A 334 -14.76 35.54 -48.33
C GLU A 334 -13.90 34.46 -47.60
N PRO A 335 -12.55 34.60 -47.58
CA PRO A 335 -11.63 33.59 -47.05
C PRO A 335 -11.25 33.81 -45.57
N ASP A 336 -10.86 32.72 -44.91
CA ASP A 336 -10.11 32.64 -43.64
C ASP A 336 -10.74 33.25 -42.37
N LEU A 337 -11.71 32.54 -41.81
CA LEU A 337 -11.89 32.45 -40.36
C LEU A 337 -11.71 30.99 -39.97
N ILE A 338 -10.71 30.70 -39.14
CA ILE A 338 -10.65 29.42 -38.42
C ILE A 338 -11.88 29.43 -37.51
N GLU A 339 -12.96 28.77 -37.94
CA GLU A 339 -14.12 28.58 -37.08
C GLU A 339 -13.67 27.88 -35.81
N ASP A 340 -14.05 28.42 -34.65
CA ASP A 340 -13.92 27.71 -33.37
C ASP A 340 -14.55 26.33 -33.53
N TYR A 341 -13.73 25.29 -33.43
CA TYR A 341 -14.15 23.90 -33.62
C TYR A 341 -15.24 23.57 -32.60
N ASP A 342 -16.48 23.45 -33.07
CA ASP A 342 -17.61 22.97 -32.25
C ASP A 342 -17.68 21.44 -32.36
N PRO A 343 -17.24 20.70 -31.33
CA PRO A 343 -17.27 19.23 -31.33
C PRO A 343 -18.69 18.66 -31.44
N ARG A 344 -19.74 19.48 -31.25
CA ARG A 344 -21.13 19.04 -31.43
C ARG A 344 -21.57 18.98 -32.90
N LYS A 345 -20.94 19.74 -33.81
CA LYS A 345 -21.24 19.65 -35.25
C LYS A 345 -20.88 18.26 -35.79
N ASP A 346 -19.75 17.72 -35.37
CA ASP A 346 -19.27 16.38 -35.75
C ASP A 346 -20.16 15.25 -35.21
N LEU A 347 -20.87 15.50 -34.10
CA LEU A 347 -21.79 14.56 -33.45
C LEU A 347 -23.27 14.87 -33.73
N SER A 348 -23.56 15.70 -34.73
CA SER A 348 -24.94 16.12 -35.06
C SER A 348 -25.91 14.97 -35.35
N SER A 349 -25.40 13.80 -35.76
CA SER A 349 -26.19 12.58 -36.00
C SER A 349 -26.12 11.55 -34.87
N PHE A 350 -25.43 11.86 -33.76
CA PHE A 350 -25.31 10.93 -32.63
C PHE A 350 -26.66 10.71 -31.96
N ARG A 351 -27.02 9.43 -31.79
CA ARG A 351 -28.16 9.00 -30.98
C ARG A 351 -27.65 8.13 -29.86
N PHE A 352 -28.20 8.32 -28.65
CA PHE A 352 -27.88 7.45 -27.53
C PHE A 352 -28.21 5.99 -27.88
N PRO A 353 -27.33 5.04 -27.55
CA PRO A 353 -27.60 3.62 -27.76
C PRO A 353 -28.82 3.20 -26.94
N SER A 354 -29.72 2.41 -27.56
CA SER A 354 -30.87 1.84 -26.85
C SER A 354 -30.46 0.61 -26.04
N MET A 355 -31.15 0.35 -24.92
CA MET A 355 -30.94 -0.85 -24.10
C MET A 355 -31.12 -2.18 -24.85
N ASN A 356 -31.80 -2.18 -26.00
CA ASN A 356 -31.97 -3.35 -26.87
C ASN A 356 -30.66 -3.88 -27.49
N LEU A 357 -29.57 -3.11 -27.42
CA LEU A 357 -28.24 -3.57 -27.82
C LEU A 357 -27.62 -4.49 -26.76
N LEU A 358 -28.17 -4.49 -25.54
CA LEU A 358 -27.70 -5.34 -24.46
C LEU A 358 -28.30 -6.75 -24.61
N LYS A 359 -27.48 -7.75 -24.24
CA LYS A 359 -27.87 -9.15 -24.31
C LYS A 359 -28.78 -9.48 -23.13
N VAL A 360 -29.99 -9.96 -23.44
CA VAL A 360 -30.93 -10.46 -22.44
C VAL A 360 -30.50 -11.84 -21.96
N TYR A 361 -30.34 -11.98 -20.65
CA TYR A 361 -30.17 -13.28 -20.00
C TYR A 361 -31.49 -13.66 -19.36
N ASN A 362 -32.19 -14.63 -19.95
CA ASN A 362 -33.39 -15.21 -19.34
C ASN A 362 -32.97 -16.08 -18.15
N MET A 363 -32.75 -15.45 -17.01
CA MET A 363 -32.59 -16.15 -15.75
C MET A 363 -33.98 -16.50 -15.29
N GLY A 364 -34.39 -17.75 -15.51
CA GLY A 364 -35.55 -18.27 -14.78
C GLY A 364 -35.31 -18.01 -13.31
N ASP A 365 -36.34 -17.52 -12.62
CA ASP A 365 -36.38 -17.27 -11.18
C ASP A 365 -36.16 -18.61 -10.45
N LYS A 366 -34.90 -19.05 -10.43
CA LYS A 366 -34.48 -20.27 -9.75
C LYS A 366 -34.48 -19.90 -8.28
N GLY A 367 -35.57 -20.26 -7.62
CA GLY A 367 -35.73 -20.11 -6.19
C GLY A 367 -34.50 -20.62 -5.45
N VAL A 368 -34.10 -19.86 -4.43
CA VAL A 368 -33.00 -20.20 -3.53
C VAL A 368 -33.18 -21.60 -2.99
N ASP A 369 -32.18 -22.48 -3.18
CA ASP A 369 -32.19 -23.82 -2.60
C ASP A 369 -31.95 -23.73 -1.08
N MET A 370 -33.05 -23.77 -0.32
CA MET A 370 -33.01 -23.65 1.14
C MET A 370 -32.25 -24.80 1.81
N ASN A 371 -32.13 -25.96 1.16
CA ASN A 371 -31.39 -27.09 1.71
C ASN A 371 -29.88 -26.84 1.70
N GLU A 372 -29.35 -26.30 0.59
CA GLU A 372 -27.95 -25.90 0.47
C GLU A 372 -27.56 -24.91 1.58
N GLN A 373 -28.42 -23.91 1.81
CA GLN A 373 -28.15 -22.87 2.79
C GLN A 373 -28.10 -23.41 4.23
N ASN A 374 -28.96 -24.39 4.53
CA ASN A 374 -28.97 -25.07 5.83
C ASN A 374 -27.77 -26.00 6.01
N GLU A 375 -27.37 -26.75 4.98
CA GLU A 375 -26.17 -27.59 5.03
C GLU A 375 -24.90 -26.77 5.27
N ASN A 376 -24.74 -25.68 4.53
CA ASN A 376 -23.59 -24.79 4.67
C ASN A 376 -23.58 -24.10 6.04
N LYS A 377 -24.74 -23.69 6.55
CA LYS A 377 -24.88 -23.20 7.92
C LYS A 377 -24.38 -24.21 8.95
N GLU A 378 -24.80 -25.48 8.85
CA GLU A 378 -24.38 -26.51 9.81
C GLU A 378 -22.87 -26.81 9.71
N LYS A 379 -22.31 -26.84 8.51
CA LYS A 379 -20.85 -26.99 8.29
C LYS A 379 -20.05 -25.86 8.92
N ILE A 380 -20.52 -24.61 8.80
CA ILE A 380 -19.88 -23.44 9.44
C ILE A 380 -19.93 -23.58 10.96
N ILE A 381 -21.08 -23.94 11.53
CA ILE A 381 -21.24 -24.16 12.98
C ILE A 381 -20.28 -25.25 13.47
N HIS A 382 -20.26 -26.39 12.79
CA HIS A 382 -19.44 -27.54 13.17
C HIS A 382 -17.94 -27.20 13.09
N THR A 383 -17.50 -26.53 12.03
CA THR A 383 -16.10 -26.15 11.85
C THR A 383 -15.65 -25.14 12.90
N LEU A 384 -16.43 -24.10 13.17
CA LEU A 384 -16.11 -23.14 14.22
C LEU A 384 -16.03 -23.81 15.60
N ARG A 385 -16.95 -24.74 15.90
CA ARG A 385 -16.95 -25.50 17.16
C ARG A 385 -15.69 -26.37 17.31
N ASN A 386 -15.22 -27.02 16.25
CA ASN A 386 -14.00 -27.83 16.28
C ASN A 386 -12.75 -27.02 16.63
N TYR A 387 -12.71 -25.74 16.25
CA TYR A 387 -11.63 -24.82 16.60
C TYR A 387 -11.86 -24.11 17.96
N GLY A 388 -12.86 -24.54 18.74
CA GLY A 388 -13.20 -23.98 20.04
C GLY A 388 -13.72 -22.54 19.94
N ILE A 389 -14.55 -22.27 18.93
CA ILE A 389 -15.27 -21.01 18.75
C ILE A 389 -16.76 -21.30 18.85
N GLU A 390 -17.38 -20.84 19.93
CA GLU A 390 -18.83 -20.93 20.13
C GLU A 390 -19.51 -19.68 19.55
N ILE A 391 -20.62 -19.91 18.85
CA ILE A 391 -21.45 -18.86 18.25
C ILE A 391 -22.85 -18.88 18.88
N ILE A 392 -23.43 -17.70 19.05
CA ILE A 392 -24.75 -17.51 19.66
C ILE A 392 -25.84 -17.66 18.59
N SER A 393 -25.65 -17.05 17.43
CA SER A 393 -26.60 -17.09 16.32
C SER A 393 -25.90 -16.94 14.97
N ILE A 394 -26.57 -17.45 13.93
CA ILE A 394 -26.17 -17.36 12.53
C ILE A 394 -27.39 -17.05 11.66
N LYS A 395 -27.28 -16.02 10.81
CA LYS A 395 -28.31 -15.60 9.85
C LYS A 395 -27.72 -15.62 8.44
N ALA A 396 -28.43 -16.19 7.47
CA ALA A 396 -28.01 -16.22 6.07
C ALA A 396 -28.79 -15.19 5.25
N THR A 397 -28.09 -14.44 4.39
CA THR A 397 -28.67 -13.53 3.40
C THR A 397 -28.16 -13.95 2.02
N VAL A 398 -29.04 -14.47 1.18
CA VAL A 398 -28.66 -15.01 -0.13
C VAL A 398 -28.66 -13.89 -1.17
N GLY A 399 -27.54 -13.74 -1.87
CA GLY A 399 -27.42 -12.87 -3.04
C GLY A 399 -27.31 -13.68 -4.34
N PRO A 400 -27.19 -13.02 -5.50
CA PRO A 400 -27.14 -13.69 -6.81
C PRO A 400 -25.94 -14.63 -6.97
N THR A 401 -24.77 -14.20 -6.51
CA THR A 401 -23.50 -14.92 -6.70
C THR A 401 -22.97 -15.53 -5.40
N ILE A 402 -23.24 -14.88 -4.27
CA ILE A 402 -22.71 -15.25 -2.96
C ILE A 402 -23.81 -15.18 -1.90
N THR A 403 -23.67 -15.97 -0.86
CA THR A 403 -24.49 -15.90 0.35
C THR A 403 -23.66 -15.37 1.52
N LEU A 404 -24.22 -14.40 2.23
CA LEU A 404 -23.61 -13.82 3.43
C LEU A 404 -24.18 -14.47 4.69
N TYR A 405 -23.32 -15.15 5.44
CA TYR A 405 -23.63 -15.66 6.77
C TYR A 405 -23.16 -14.68 7.84
N GLU A 406 -24.11 -14.01 8.50
CA GLU A 406 -23.85 -13.16 9.66
C GLU A 406 -23.81 -14.05 10.91
N ILE A 407 -22.67 -14.07 11.63
CA ILE A 407 -22.49 -14.81 12.87
C ILE A 407 -22.24 -13.88 14.06
N VAL A 408 -22.74 -14.26 15.22
CA VAL A 408 -22.48 -13.60 16.50
C VAL A 408 -21.61 -14.51 17.36
N PRO A 409 -20.31 -14.22 17.55
CA PRO A 409 -19.45 -15.05 18.40
C PRO A 409 -19.76 -14.81 19.88
N GLN A 410 -19.46 -15.81 20.72
CA GLN A 410 -19.53 -15.64 22.17
C GLN A 410 -18.46 -14.65 22.69
N ALA A 411 -18.78 -14.00 23.81
CA ALA A 411 -17.87 -13.10 24.49
C ALA A 411 -16.52 -13.78 24.80
N GLY A 412 -15.42 -13.12 24.47
CA GLY A 412 -14.05 -13.60 24.71
C GLY A 412 -13.37 -14.24 23.50
N VAL A 413 -14.09 -14.52 22.40
CA VAL A 413 -13.48 -15.00 21.15
C VAL A 413 -12.76 -13.84 20.45
N ARG A 414 -11.47 -14.02 20.15
CA ARG A 414 -10.69 -13.04 19.39
C ARG A 414 -11.08 -13.08 17.92
N ILE A 415 -11.36 -11.91 17.34
CA ILE A 415 -11.71 -11.75 15.91
C ILE A 415 -10.62 -12.35 14.99
N SER A 416 -9.35 -12.17 15.35
CA SER A 416 -8.22 -12.71 14.59
C SER A 416 -8.26 -14.24 14.48
N LYS A 417 -8.80 -14.93 15.50
CA LYS A 417 -8.92 -16.39 15.51
C LYS A 417 -9.89 -16.86 14.43
N ILE A 418 -11.00 -16.17 14.24
CA ILE A 418 -12.00 -16.50 13.20
C ILE A 418 -11.46 -16.15 11.82
N ARG A 419 -10.81 -14.98 11.67
CA ARG A 419 -10.22 -14.56 10.38
C ARG A 419 -9.14 -15.52 9.88
N ASN A 420 -8.36 -16.13 10.78
CA ASN A 420 -7.31 -17.07 10.42
C ASN A 420 -7.85 -18.45 9.98
N LEU A 421 -9.14 -18.74 10.19
CA LEU A 421 -9.78 -20.00 9.78
C LEU A 421 -10.43 -19.90 8.40
N GLU A 422 -10.14 -18.85 7.63
CA GLU A 422 -10.70 -18.64 6.29
C GLU A 422 -10.50 -19.86 5.38
N ASP A 423 -9.26 -20.36 5.31
CA ASP A 423 -8.90 -21.52 4.47
C ASP A 423 -9.54 -22.82 4.99
N ASP A 424 -9.59 -23.02 6.31
CA ASP A 424 -10.16 -24.23 6.92
C ASP A 424 -11.67 -24.30 6.76
N ILE A 425 -12.36 -23.17 6.88
CA ILE A 425 -13.81 -23.08 6.66
C ILE A 425 -14.11 -23.27 5.16
N ALA A 426 -13.30 -22.68 4.26
CA ALA A 426 -13.43 -22.91 2.82
C ALA A 426 -13.30 -24.41 2.47
N LEU A 427 -12.33 -25.08 3.09
CA LEU A 427 -12.12 -26.52 2.93
C LEU A 427 -13.33 -27.33 3.42
N SER A 428 -13.87 -27.02 4.60
CA SER A 428 -15.07 -27.70 5.11
C SER A 428 -16.31 -27.48 4.24
N LEU A 429 -16.42 -26.32 3.59
CA LEU A 429 -17.54 -26.00 2.72
C LEU A 429 -17.36 -26.53 1.30
N SER A 430 -16.18 -27.07 0.97
CA SER A 430 -15.81 -27.44 -0.41
C SER A 430 -15.94 -26.27 -1.38
N ALA A 431 -15.72 -25.05 -0.89
CA ALA A 431 -15.79 -23.83 -1.68
C ALA A 431 -14.43 -23.51 -2.33
N LEU A 432 -14.45 -22.82 -3.48
CA LEU A 432 -13.23 -22.33 -4.14
C LEU A 432 -12.46 -21.33 -3.25
N GLY A 433 -13.17 -20.67 -2.34
CA GLY A 433 -12.67 -19.73 -1.36
C GLY A 433 -13.86 -19.05 -0.66
N ILE A 434 -13.64 -18.52 0.53
CA ILE A 434 -14.62 -17.72 1.27
C ILE A 434 -13.98 -16.38 1.65
N ARG A 435 -14.79 -15.41 2.07
CA ARG A 435 -14.29 -14.13 2.58
C ARG A 435 -14.89 -13.80 3.94
N ILE A 436 -14.05 -13.46 4.90
CA ILE A 436 -14.47 -13.11 6.27
C ILE A 436 -14.41 -11.59 6.48
N ILE A 437 -15.55 -10.97 6.73
CA ILE A 437 -15.70 -9.55 7.12
C ILE A 437 -15.84 -9.47 8.65
N ALA A 438 -14.81 -8.98 9.33
CA ALA A 438 -14.83 -8.85 10.78
C ALA A 438 -14.12 -7.57 11.28
N PRO A 439 -14.77 -6.75 12.12
CA PRO A 439 -16.21 -6.70 12.43
C PRO A 439 -17.03 -6.08 11.28
N MET A 440 -18.31 -6.43 11.18
CA MET A 440 -19.20 -5.80 10.21
C MET A 440 -19.45 -4.32 10.57
N PRO A 441 -19.39 -3.37 9.63
CA PRO A 441 -19.67 -1.96 9.94
C PRO A 441 -21.10 -1.79 10.46
N GLY A 442 -21.26 -1.11 11.61
CA GLY A 442 -22.57 -0.83 12.20
C GLY A 442 -23.29 -2.02 12.85
N LYS A 443 -22.73 -3.24 12.75
CA LYS A 443 -23.24 -4.45 13.40
C LYS A 443 -22.10 -5.15 14.13
N GLY A 444 -22.25 -5.45 15.43
CA GLY A 444 -21.23 -6.15 16.23
C GLY A 444 -21.02 -7.63 15.87
N THR A 445 -21.16 -7.98 14.60
CA THR A 445 -21.20 -9.34 14.06
C THR A 445 -20.07 -9.56 13.06
N ILE A 446 -19.89 -10.80 12.64
CA ILE A 446 -18.91 -11.20 11.62
C ILE A 446 -19.67 -11.73 10.42
N GLY A 447 -19.31 -11.30 9.22
CA GLY A 447 -19.87 -11.81 7.97
C GLY A 447 -18.94 -12.84 7.34
N ILE A 448 -19.49 -13.97 6.90
CA ILE A 448 -18.79 -14.97 6.09
C ILE A 448 -19.48 -15.04 4.74
N GLU A 449 -18.81 -14.60 3.69
CA GLU A 449 -19.29 -14.65 2.31
C GLU A 449 -18.89 -15.99 1.70
N VAL A 450 -19.87 -16.78 1.29
CA VAL A 450 -19.69 -18.09 0.67
C VAL A 450 -20.26 -18.05 -0.75
N PRO A 451 -19.52 -18.52 -1.77
CA PRO A 451 -20.06 -18.59 -3.13
C PRO A 451 -21.22 -19.58 -3.20
N ASN A 452 -22.28 -19.21 -3.93
CA ASN A 452 -23.38 -20.12 -4.21
C ASN A 452 -22.90 -21.23 -5.16
N LYS A 453 -23.45 -22.44 -5.04
CA LYS A 453 -23.16 -23.54 -5.97
C LYS A 453 -23.49 -23.20 -7.42
N ASP A 454 -24.63 -22.53 -7.63
CA ASP A 454 -25.09 -22.02 -8.92
C ASP A 454 -25.11 -20.47 -8.91
N PRO A 455 -24.00 -19.79 -9.22
CA PRO A 455 -23.96 -18.32 -9.23
C PRO A 455 -24.77 -17.76 -10.41
N GLN A 456 -25.64 -16.79 -10.12
CA GLN A 456 -26.40 -16.06 -11.12
C GLN A 456 -25.58 -14.89 -11.68
N ILE A 457 -25.72 -14.63 -12.99
CA ILE A 457 -25.08 -13.50 -13.66
C ILE A 457 -26.01 -12.30 -13.57
N VAL A 458 -25.53 -11.21 -12.97
CA VAL A 458 -26.24 -9.93 -13.01
C VAL A 458 -25.96 -9.27 -14.35
N SER A 459 -26.99 -9.14 -15.19
CA SER A 459 -26.86 -8.52 -16.50
C SER A 459 -26.94 -7.01 -16.41
N MET A 460 -26.23 -6.29 -17.30
CA MET A 460 -26.28 -4.81 -17.36
C MET A 460 -27.65 -4.27 -17.79
N GLN A 461 -28.50 -5.12 -18.39
CA GLN A 461 -29.83 -4.73 -18.84
C GLN A 461 -30.87 -4.73 -17.71
N SER A 462 -30.68 -5.60 -16.71
CA SER A 462 -31.69 -5.93 -15.69
C SER A 462 -31.81 -4.86 -14.62
#